data_AF-A0A9P0KNT8-F1
#
_entry.id   AF-A0A9P0KNT8-F1
#
_cell.length_a   1.000
_cell.length_b   1.000
_cell.length_c   1.000
_cell.angle_alpha   90.00
_cell.angle_beta   90.00
_cell.angle_gamma   90.00
#
_symmetry.space_group_name_H-M   'P 1'
#
loop_
_entity.id
_entity.type
_entity.pdbx_description
1 polymer ?
#
loop_
_entity_poly.entity_id
_entity_poly.type
_entity_poly.pdbx_seq_one_letter_code
_entity_poly.pdbx_strand_id
1 'polypeptide(L)'
;MVQFGNQEMTEMDFVNGMSLGRPARVRTIQIEEAVLNRIEEDPTPSTRKITHQLNLNHVTVWQILKDQQLYPYHIQRLQALVPRDLPIRVDFCNWLR
;
A
#
# COMPACT_ATOMS: atom_id res chain seq x y z
N MET A 1 -19.08 28.21 54.53
CA MET A 1 -18.38 29.19 53.66
C MET A 1 -16.94 28.71 53.56
N VAL A 2 -16.40 28.27 52.42
CA VAL A 2 -16.50 28.81 51.06
C VAL A 2 -16.67 27.67 50.05
N GLN A 3 -17.63 27.81 49.14
CA GLN A 3 -17.79 27.02 47.93
C GLN A 3 -17.12 27.76 46.78
N PHE A 4 -16.35 27.06 45.95
CA PHE A 4 -16.21 27.38 44.53
C PHE A 4 -16.11 26.08 43.73
N GLY A 5 -17.13 25.84 42.91
CA GLY A 5 -17.10 25.08 41.64
C GLY A 5 -16.58 23.64 41.64
N ASN A 6 -17.49 22.67 41.66
CA ASN A 6 -17.21 21.27 41.36
C ASN A 6 -16.95 21.07 39.85
N GLN A 7 -15.70 21.19 39.42
CA GLN A 7 -15.21 20.52 38.21
C GLN A 7 -13.85 19.90 38.55
N GLU A 8 -13.84 18.59 38.69
CA GLU A 8 -12.60 17.82 38.84
C GLU A 8 -11.76 17.99 37.57
N MET A 9 -10.55 18.50 37.72
CA MET A 9 -9.57 18.58 36.65
C MET A 9 -9.05 17.16 36.41
N THR A 10 -9.66 16.45 35.45
CA THR A 10 -9.19 15.12 35.06
C THR A 10 -7.81 15.22 34.41
N GLU A 11 -6.92 14.25 34.67
CA GLU A 11 -5.57 14.10 34.07
C GLU A 11 -5.53 14.19 32.52
N MET A 12 -6.69 14.17 31.88
CA MET A 12 -6.90 14.22 30.43
C MET A 12 -6.62 15.62 29.82
N ASP A 13 -6.50 16.68 30.62
CA ASP A 13 -6.31 18.05 30.12
C ASP A 13 -4.84 18.41 29.84
N PHE A 14 -3.86 17.55 30.18
CA PHE A 14 -2.44 17.85 30.02
C PHE A 14 -1.86 17.64 28.61
N VAL A 15 -2.63 17.08 27.66
CA VAL A 15 -2.11 16.69 26.33
C VAL A 15 -2.51 17.67 25.21
N ASN A 16 -3.33 18.69 25.51
CA ASN A 16 -3.92 19.58 24.51
C ASN A 16 -3.01 20.72 24.01
N GLY A 17 -1.69 20.45 23.91
CA GLY A 17 -0.68 21.47 23.59
C GLY A 17 0.48 21.01 22.69
N MET A 18 0.45 19.80 22.13
CA MET A 18 1.41 19.39 21.11
C MET A 18 0.78 19.56 19.73
N SER A 19 1.45 20.28 18.82
CA SER A 19 1.07 20.27 17.42
C SER A 19 1.22 18.85 16.88
N LEU A 20 0.16 18.04 16.95
CA LEU A 20 0.09 16.67 16.43
C LEU A 20 0.01 16.66 14.90
N GLY A 21 0.79 17.53 14.24
CA GLY A 21 0.88 17.73 12.81
C GLY A 21 -0.46 17.55 12.07
N ARG A 22 -0.38 16.96 10.87
CA ARG A 22 -1.56 16.47 10.17
C ARG A 22 -2.00 15.17 10.85
N PRO A 23 -3.29 14.98 11.21
CA PRO A 23 -3.75 13.70 11.73
C PRO A 23 -3.35 12.60 10.75
N ALA A 24 -2.58 11.63 11.23
CA ALA A 24 -2.27 10.45 10.45
C ALA A 24 -3.61 9.86 10.01
N ARG A 25 -3.82 9.71 8.69
CA ARG A 25 -5.04 9.09 8.19
C ARG A 25 -5.07 7.69 8.77
N VAL A 26 -5.95 7.45 9.74
CA VAL A 26 -6.07 6.17 10.44
C VAL A 26 -6.30 5.10 9.37
N ARG A 27 -5.25 4.34 9.05
CA ARG A 27 -5.37 3.16 8.21
C ARG A 27 -5.75 2.03 9.14
N THR A 28 -6.91 1.45 8.93
CA THR A 28 -7.31 0.24 9.65
C THR A 28 -6.53 -0.93 9.07
N ILE A 29 -6.03 -1.84 9.93
CA ILE A 29 -5.34 -3.08 9.53
C ILE A 29 -6.14 -3.84 8.46
N GLN A 30 -7.47 -3.86 8.60
CA GLN A 30 -8.40 -4.48 7.64
C GLN A 30 -8.29 -3.92 6.21
N ILE A 31 -8.02 -2.62 6.06
CA ILE A 31 -7.86 -1.97 4.75
C ILE A 31 -6.52 -2.39 4.14
N GLU A 32 -5.48 -2.50 4.96
CA GLU A 32 -4.14 -2.92 4.51
C GLU A 32 -4.17 -4.37 4.04
N GLU A 33 -4.76 -5.26 4.84
CA GLU A 33 -4.96 -6.67 4.46
C GLU A 33 -5.79 -6.79 3.17
N ALA A 34 -6.90 -6.05 3.04
CA ALA A 34 -7.73 -6.10 1.84
C ALA A 34 -6.96 -5.67 0.57
N VAL A 35 -6.08 -4.66 0.68
CA VAL A 35 -5.22 -4.22 -0.43
C VAL A 35 -4.18 -5.29 -0.75
N LEU A 36 -3.50 -5.85 0.26
CA LEU A 36 -2.44 -6.83 0.07
C LEU A 36 -2.95 -8.16 -0.49
N ASN A 37 -4.06 -8.67 0.05
CA ASN A 37 -4.70 -9.88 -0.46
C ASN A 37 -5.10 -9.73 -1.93
N ARG A 38 -5.63 -8.56 -2.32
CA ARG A 38 -5.98 -8.31 -3.71
C ARG A 38 -4.77 -8.34 -4.65
N ILE A 39 -3.60 -7.89 -4.20
CA ILE A 39 -2.37 -7.89 -5.00
C ILE A 39 -1.78 -9.30 -5.07
N GLU A 40 -1.87 -10.07 -3.98
CA GLU A 40 -1.42 -11.46 -3.93
C GLU A 40 -2.24 -12.35 -4.87
N GLU A 41 -3.56 -12.16 -4.93
CA GLU A 41 -4.45 -12.87 -5.86
C GLU A 41 -4.12 -12.58 -7.33
N ASP A 42 -3.85 -11.31 -7.65
CA ASP A 42 -3.54 -10.88 -9.01
C ASP A 42 -2.74 -9.56 -8.97
N PRO A 43 -1.44 -9.57 -9.34
CA PRO A 43 -0.56 -8.40 -9.28
C PRO A 43 -0.66 -7.49 -10.51
N THR A 44 -1.51 -7.83 -11.50
CA THR A 44 -1.66 -7.04 -12.73
C THR A 44 -2.45 -5.73 -12.64
N PRO A 45 -3.41 -5.52 -11.71
CA PRO A 45 -4.26 -4.35 -11.75
C PRO A 45 -3.50 -3.11 -11.33
N SER A 46 -3.84 -1.98 -11.96
CA SER A 46 -3.29 -0.69 -11.53
C SER A 46 -3.78 -0.32 -10.13
N THR A 47 -3.00 0.50 -9.43
CA THR A 47 -3.40 1.10 -8.15
C THR A 47 -4.76 1.81 -8.23
N ARG A 48 -5.10 2.43 -9.36
CA ARG A 48 -6.43 3.02 -9.59
C ARG A 48 -7.54 1.98 -9.70
N LYS A 49 -7.27 0.83 -10.32
CA LYS A 49 -8.24 -0.26 -10.40
C LYS A 49 -8.54 -0.83 -9.02
N ILE A 50 -7.50 -1.04 -8.20
CA ILE A 50 -7.63 -1.49 -6.80
C ILE A 50 -8.45 -0.47 -5.99
N THR A 51 -8.26 0.83 -6.21
CA THR A 51 -9.01 1.85 -5.47
C THR A 51 -10.50 1.86 -5.79
N HIS A 52 -10.86 1.61 -7.06
CA HIS A 52 -12.25 1.50 -7.46
C HIS A 52 -12.91 0.21 -6.92
N GLN A 53 -12.14 -0.87 -6.74
CA GLN A 53 -12.65 -2.12 -6.20
C GLN A 53 -12.89 -2.05 -4.69
N LEU A 54 -12.00 -1.37 -3.96
CA LEU A 54 -12.05 -1.29 -2.49
C LEU A 54 -12.67 0.01 -1.96
N ASN A 55 -13.15 0.89 -2.85
CA ASN A 55 -13.64 2.23 -2.53
C ASN A 55 -12.65 3.06 -1.67
N LEU A 56 -11.36 2.96 -1.99
CA LEU A 56 -10.28 3.66 -1.29
C LEU A 56 -9.76 4.86 -2.08
N ASN A 57 -9.00 5.72 -1.43
CA ASN A 57 -8.22 6.74 -2.15
C ASN A 57 -6.93 6.10 -2.70
N HIS A 58 -6.56 6.44 -3.93
CA HIS A 58 -5.32 6.05 -4.60
C HIS A 58 -4.06 6.32 -3.80
N VAL A 59 -4.00 7.44 -3.08
CA VAL A 59 -2.85 7.76 -2.23
C VAL A 59 -2.69 6.75 -1.10
N THR A 60 -3.80 6.24 -0.54
CA THR A 60 -3.75 5.23 0.54
C THR A 60 -3.21 3.91 0.02
N VAL A 61 -3.70 3.44 -1.13
CA VAL A 61 -3.20 2.20 -1.76
C VAL A 61 -1.72 2.32 -2.11
N TRP A 62 -1.30 3.46 -2.66
CA TRP A 62 0.12 3.71 -2.95
C TRP A 62 1.00 3.71 -1.70
N GLN A 63 0.53 4.30 -0.60
CA GLN A 63 1.30 4.31 0.64
C GLN A 63 1.42 2.91 1.25
N ILE A 64 0.34 2.12 1.28
CA ILE A 64 0.36 0.73 1.77
C ILE A 64 1.39 -0.10 0.98
N LEU A 65 1.35 0.01 -0.35
CA LEU A 65 2.33 -0.63 -1.23
C LEU A 65 3.76 -0.22 -0.90
N LYS A 66 4.01 1.08 -0.75
CA LYS A 66 5.32 1.62 -0.43
C LYS A 66 5.84 1.13 0.92
N ASP A 67 4.97 1.09 1.92
CA ASP A 67 5.31 0.68 3.29
C ASP A 67 5.65 -0.83 3.33
N GLN A 68 5.03 -1.64 2.45
CA GLN A 68 5.33 -3.06 2.25
C GLN A 68 6.43 -3.33 1.22
N GLN A 69 7.14 -2.29 0.75
CA GLN A 69 8.21 -2.39 -0.26
C GLN A 69 7.76 -3.00 -1.61
N LEU A 70 6.47 -2.89 -1.93
CA LEU A 70 5.88 -3.35 -3.19
C LEU A 70 5.80 -2.19 -4.19
N TYR A 71 6.32 -2.42 -5.40
CA TYR A 71 6.34 -1.43 -6.47
C TYR A 71 5.48 -1.88 -7.66
N PRO A 72 4.42 -1.13 -8.01
CA PRO A 72 3.64 -1.38 -9.21
C PRO A 72 4.51 -1.39 -10.47
N TYR A 73 4.32 -2.41 -11.30
CA TYR A 73 4.97 -2.54 -12.61
C TYR A 73 3.92 -2.74 -13.70
N HIS A 74 4.27 -2.40 -14.94
CA HIS A 74 3.43 -2.62 -16.09
C HIS A 74 3.95 -3.81 -16.90
N ILE A 75 3.17 -4.90 -16.93
CA ILE A 75 3.49 -6.06 -17.76
C ILE A 75 3.29 -5.67 -19.23
N GLN A 76 4.38 -5.65 -19.99
CA GLN A 76 4.36 -5.43 -21.43
C GLN A 76 4.63 -6.75 -22.16
N ARG A 77 3.72 -7.12 -23.07
CA ARG A 77 3.88 -8.29 -23.93
C ARG A 77 4.61 -7.86 -25.20
N LEU A 78 5.92 -8.12 -25.27
CA LEU A 78 6.78 -7.67 -26.38
C LEU A 78 6.96 -8.73 -27.49
N GLN A 79 7.08 -10.02 -27.16
CA GLN A 79 7.18 -11.12 -28.13
C GLN A 79 6.51 -12.38 -27.59
N ALA A 80 5.76 -13.09 -28.44
CA ALA A 80 5.27 -14.42 -28.11
C ALA A 80 6.41 -15.43 -28.28
N LEU A 81 6.80 -16.09 -27.19
CA LEU A 81 7.78 -17.16 -27.22
C LEU A 81 7.12 -18.43 -27.75
N VAL A 82 7.68 -18.99 -28.83
CA VAL A 82 7.30 -20.28 -29.38
C VAL A 82 8.24 -21.35 -28.79
N PRO A 83 7.83 -22.62 -28.62
CA PRO A 83 8.70 -23.65 -28.04
C PRO A 83 10.08 -23.81 -28.72
N ARG A 84 10.18 -23.45 -30.00
CA ARG A 84 11.45 -23.44 -30.76
C ARG A 84 12.44 -22.35 -30.30
N ASP A 85 11.98 -21.26 -29.68
CA ASP A 85 12.83 -20.13 -29.34
C ASP A 85 13.75 -20.42 -28.16
N LEU A 86 13.31 -21.24 -27.20
CA LEU A 86 14.08 -21.58 -26.02
C LEU A 86 15.41 -22.27 -26.34
N PRO A 87 15.47 -23.37 -27.13
CA PRO A 87 16.75 -24.01 -27.44
C PRO A 87 17.69 -23.06 -28.19
N ILE A 88 17.19 -22.27 -29.14
CA ILE A 88 18.00 -21.31 -29.90
C ILE A 88 18.63 -20.25 -28.99
N ARG A 89 17.87 -19.74 -28.01
CA ARG A 89 18.37 -18.75 -27.04
C ARG A 89 19.44 -19.35 -26.12
N VAL A 90 19.27 -20.61 -25.69
CA VAL A 90 20.26 -21.33 -24.88
C VAL A 90 21.54 -21.55 -25.67
N ASP A 91 21.44 -22.01 -26.91
CA ASP A 91 22.60 -22.22 -27.79
C ASP A 91 23.37 -20.92 -28.03
N PHE A 92 22.67 -19.80 -28.25
CA PHE A 92 23.29 -18.48 -28.37
C PHE A 92 24.06 -18.07 -27.11
N CYS A 93 23.46 -18.22 -25.92
CA CYS A 93 24.13 -17.91 -24.66
C CYS A 93 25.36 -18.79 -24.40
N ASN A 94 25.30 -20.07 -24.79
CA ASN A 94 26.43 -20.99 -24.69
C ASN A 94 27.56 -20.64 -25.66
N TRP A 95 27.22 -20.17 -26.87
CA TRP A 95 28.20 -19.70 -27.85
C TRP A 95 28.91 -18.40 -27.41
N LEU A 96 28.19 -17.50 -26.76
CA LEU A 96 28.72 -16.20 -26.31
C LEU A 96 29.72 -16.34 -25.14
N ARG A 97 29.65 -17.46 -24.40
CA ARG A 97 30.48 -17.72 -23.22
C ARG A 97 31.94 -17.98 -23.58
#